data_AF-A0A6A3G264-F1
#
_entry.id   AF-A0A6A3G264-F1
#
_cell.length_a   1.000
_cell.length_b   1.000
_cell.length_c   1.000
_cell.angle_alpha   90.00
_cell.angle_beta   90.00
_cell.angle_gamma   90.00
#
_symmetry.space_group_name_H-M   'P 1'
#
loop_
_entity.id
_entity.type
_entity.pdbx_description
1 polymer ?
#
loop_
_entity_poly.entity_id
_entity_poly.type
_entity_poly.pdbx_seq_one_letter_code
_entity_poly.pdbx_strand_id
1 'polypeptide(L)'
;AETRQSLRVLQKSFTHDVSMGSVSGTNALLEQLRRYALYFSDTQIQLKRVESVAPGVLKASARLSVTVSEFTLRCVFPHLENANTSDADAAADDYRALREKLLGQRLSCSCEMTLL
;
A
#
# COMPACT_ATOMS: atom_id res chain seq x y z
N ALA A 1 6.91 -15.51 10.97
CA ALA A 1 5.86 -16.53 11.22
C ALA A 1 4.49 -15.87 11.40
N GLU A 2 4.41 -14.75 12.12
CA GLU A 2 3.15 -14.00 12.38
C GLU A 2 2.43 -13.52 11.11
N THR A 3 3.12 -12.89 10.15
CA THR A 3 2.49 -12.36 8.92
C THR A 3 1.72 -13.43 8.15
N ARG A 4 2.25 -14.66 8.06
CA ARG A 4 1.58 -15.78 7.38
C ARG A 4 0.32 -16.22 8.14
N GLN A 5 0.35 -16.17 9.47
CA GLN A 5 -0.80 -16.52 10.29
C GLN A 5 -1.90 -15.46 10.20
N SER A 6 -1.54 -14.17 10.24
CA SER A 6 -2.47 -13.05 10.06
C SER A 6 -3.15 -13.09 8.69
N LEU A 7 -2.40 -13.40 7.63
CA LEU A 7 -2.98 -13.56 6.29
C LEU A 7 -3.96 -14.74 6.20
N ARG A 8 -3.71 -15.86 6.89
CA ARG A 8 -4.67 -16.98 6.94
C ARG A 8 -5.95 -16.63 7.68
N VAL A 9 -5.85 -15.84 8.76
CA VAL A 9 -7.04 -15.37 9.50
C VAL A 9 -7.86 -14.47 8.58
N LEU A 10 -7.22 -13.49 7.93
CA LEU A 10 -7.87 -12.63 6.93
C LEU A 10 -8.53 -13.42 5.81
N GLN A 11 -7.85 -14.42 5.25
CA GLN A 11 -8.40 -15.28 4.21
C GLN A 11 -9.71 -15.96 4.62
N LYS A 12 -9.82 -16.42 5.86
CA LYS A 12 -11.03 -17.06 6.38
C LYS A 12 -12.17 -16.07 6.66
N SER A 13 -11.84 -14.80 6.86
CA SER A 13 -12.82 -13.74 7.12
C SER A 13 -13.46 -13.18 5.85
N PHE A 14 -12.87 -13.42 4.68
CA PHE A 14 -13.39 -12.91 3.41
C PHE A 14 -14.36 -13.90 2.73
N THR A 15 -15.42 -13.36 2.13
CA THR A 15 -16.25 -14.12 1.18
C THR A 15 -15.48 -14.33 -0.13
N HIS A 16 -15.84 -15.35 -0.90
CA HIS A 16 -15.10 -15.73 -2.11
C HIS A 16 -15.10 -14.62 -3.19
N ASP A 17 -16.11 -13.77 -3.15
CA ASP A 17 -16.41 -12.67 -4.07
C ASP A 17 -15.98 -11.28 -3.55
N VAL A 18 -15.23 -11.23 -2.45
CA VAL A 18 -14.80 -9.95 -1.85
C VAL A 18 -14.09 -9.07 -2.89
N SER A 19 -14.47 -7.81 -2.95
CA SER A 19 -13.85 -6.82 -3.83
C SER A 19 -13.40 -5.59 -3.03
N MET A 20 -12.16 -5.15 -3.25
CA MET A 20 -11.54 -3.98 -2.65
C MET A 20 -11.02 -3.05 -3.76
N GLY A 21 -11.80 -2.01 -4.07
CA GLY A 21 -11.48 -1.11 -5.18
C GLY A 21 -11.43 -1.88 -6.51
N SER A 22 -10.29 -1.86 -7.19
CA SER A 22 -10.06 -2.60 -8.44
C SER A 22 -9.63 -4.06 -8.25
N VAL A 23 -9.40 -4.51 -7.00
CA VAL A 23 -8.97 -5.86 -6.68
C VAL A 23 -10.19 -6.70 -6.33
N SER A 24 -10.43 -7.80 -7.03
CA SER A 24 -11.56 -8.71 -6.77
C SER A 24 -11.06 -10.14 -6.52
N GLY A 25 -11.71 -10.83 -5.58
CA GLY A 25 -11.36 -12.17 -5.13
C GLY A 25 -10.36 -12.19 -3.99
N THR A 26 -10.52 -13.18 -3.11
CA THR A 26 -9.73 -13.35 -1.88
C THR A 26 -8.23 -13.44 -2.13
N ASN A 27 -7.81 -14.21 -3.14
CA ASN A 27 -6.39 -14.39 -3.46
C ASN A 27 -5.74 -13.09 -3.94
N ALA A 28 -6.42 -12.33 -4.80
CA ALA A 28 -5.90 -11.06 -5.31
C ALA A 28 -5.76 -10.03 -4.18
N LEU A 29 -6.73 -10.00 -3.27
CA LEU A 29 -6.69 -9.15 -2.07
C LEU A 29 -5.53 -9.52 -1.14
N LEU A 30 -5.33 -10.81 -0.87
CA LEU A 30 -4.22 -11.28 -0.03
C LEU A 30 -2.86 -10.99 -0.65
N GLU A 31 -2.71 -11.16 -1.95
CA GLU A 31 -1.48 -10.80 -2.66
C GLU A 31 -1.24 -9.29 -2.62
N GLN A 32 -2.27 -8.46 -2.71
CA GLN A 32 -2.14 -7.01 -2.54
C GLN A 32 -1.66 -6.63 -1.13
N LEU A 33 -2.27 -7.22 -0.09
CA LEU A 33 -1.84 -7.00 1.31
C LEU A 33 -0.40 -7.49 1.54
N ARG A 34 -0.04 -8.62 0.95
CA ARG A 34 1.33 -9.15 1.00
C ARG A 34 2.31 -8.20 0.33
N ARG A 35 1.97 -7.65 -0.85
CA ARG A 35 2.81 -6.65 -1.53
C ARG A 35 3.02 -5.41 -0.66
N TYR A 36 1.99 -4.89 -0.01
CA TYR A 36 2.16 -3.77 0.92
C TYR A 36 3.10 -4.12 2.08
N ALA A 37 2.97 -5.30 2.67
CA ALA A 37 3.87 -5.74 3.73
C ALA A 37 5.33 -5.96 3.26
N LEU A 38 5.54 -6.25 1.97
CA LEU A 38 6.87 -6.47 1.40
C LEU A 38 7.52 -5.18 0.87
N TYR A 39 6.76 -4.31 0.22
CA TYR A 39 7.28 -3.12 -0.44
C TYR A 39 7.63 -2.02 0.55
N PHE A 40 6.94 -1.95 1.68
CA PHE A 40 7.14 -0.93 2.69
C PHE A 40 7.83 -1.49 3.93
N SER A 41 8.81 -0.75 4.45
CA SER A 41 9.48 -1.09 5.71
C SER A 41 8.75 -0.46 6.89
N ASP A 42 8.77 -1.13 8.06
CA ASP A 42 8.12 -0.67 9.29
C ASP A 42 6.66 -0.22 9.08
N THR A 43 5.88 -1.10 8.43
CA THR A 43 4.48 -0.84 8.09
C THR A 43 3.60 -0.93 9.33
N GLN A 44 2.84 0.13 9.60
CA GLN A 44 1.87 0.19 10.68
C GLN A 44 0.50 0.61 10.14
N ILE A 45 -0.52 -0.20 10.42
CA ILE A 45 -1.91 0.08 10.06
C ILE A 45 -2.69 0.31 11.34
N GLN A 46 -3.28 1.50 11.47
CA GLN A 46 -4.18 1.83 12.56
C GLN A 46 -5.59 2.01 12.01
N LEU A 47 -6.44 1.00 12.21
CA LEU A 47 -7.86 1.08 11.88
C LEU A 47 -8.53 2.17 12.73
N LYS A 48 -9.30 3.04 12.08
CA LYS A 48 -10.00 4.16 12.73
C LYS A 48 -11.48 3.89 12.87
N ARG A 49 -12.11 3.43 11.79
CA ARG A 49 -13.54 3.13 11.75
C ARG A 49 -13.80 2.00 10.77
N VAL A 50 -14.74 1.14 11.09
CA VAL A 50 -15.40 0.24 10.15
C VAL A 50 -16.88 0.46 10.30
N GLU A 51 -17.57 0.67 9.18
CA GLU A 51 -19.02 0.87 9.15
C GLU A 51 -19.63 0.11 7.98
N SER A 52 -20.82 -0.44 8.21
CA SER A 52 -21.64 -1.00 7.13
C SER A 52 -22.40 0.13 6.47
N VAL A 53 -22.17 0.35 5.18
CA VAL A 53 -22.84 1.42 4.41
C VAL A 53 -24.04 0.89 3.63
N ALA A 54 -24.08 -0.42 3.37
CA ALA A 54 -25.20 -1.16 2.80
C ALA A 54 -25.04 -2.65 3.15
N PRO A 55 -26.08 -3.50 3.00
CA PRO A 55 -25.94 -4.94 3.15
C PRO A 55 -24.80 -5.50 2.29
N GLY A 56 -23.81 -6.14 2.92
CA GLY A 56 -22.62 -6.68 2.25
C GLY A 56 -21.50 -5.65 1.99
N VAL A 57 -21.74 -4.35 2.19
CA VAL A 57 -20.76 -3.30 1.88
C VAL A 57 -20.18 -2.69 3.15
N LEU A 58 -18.87 -2.83 3.33
CA LEU A 58 -18.14 -2.28 4.46
C LEU A 58 -17.24 -1.13 3.99
N LYS A 59 -17.32 0.02 4.67
CA LYS A 59 -16.35 1.09 4.55
C LYS A 59 -15.42 1.07 5.76
N ALA A 60 -14.12 1.00 5.51
CA ALA A 60 -13.08 1.06 6.53
C ALA A 60 -12.22 2.31 6.32
N SER A 61 -11.95 3.05 7.39
CA SER A 61 -10.94 4.10 7.40
C SER A 61 -9.79 3.70 8.31
N ALA A 62 -8.57 3.99 7.89
CA ALA A 62 -7.37 3.68 8.63
C ALA A 62 -6.30 4.75 8.42
N ARG A 63 -5.27 4.71 9.27
CA ARG A 63 -4.03 5.44 9.08
C ARG A 63 -2.92 4.43 8.78
N LEU A 64 -2.37 4.50 7.58
CA LEU A 64 -1.23 3.70 7.16
C LEU A 64 0.04 4.54 7.35
N SER A 65 0.95 4.06 8.21
CA SER A 65 2.28 4.65 8.34
C SER A 65 3.31 3.68 7.81
N VAL A 66 4.21 4.16 6.96
CA VAL A 66 5.23 3.36 6.28
C VAL A 66 6.53 4.12 6.21
N THR A 67 7.65 3.41 6.27
CA THR A 67 8.96 3.98 5.98
C THR A 67 9.35 3.63 4.55
N VAL A 68 9.71 4.65 3.77
CA VAL A 68 10.16 4.46 2.39
C VAL A 68 11.57 3.89 2.40
N SER A 69 11.75 2.71 1.82
CA SER A 69 13.06 2.10 1.58
C SER A 69 13.45 2.22 0.10
N GLU A 70 14.69 1.85 -0.23
CA GLU A 70 15.11 1.71 -1.63
C GLU A 70 14.19 0.75 -2.40
N PHE A 71 13.77 -0.34 -1.75
CA PHE A 71 12.84 -1.30 -2.33
C PHE A 71 11.45 -0.69 -2.57
N THR A 72 10.99 0.18 -1.66
CA THR A 72 9.75 0.94 -1.85
C THR A 72 9.83 1.83 -3.09
N LEU A 73 10.92 2.58 -3.26
CA LEU A 73 11.12 3.45 -4.42
C LEU A 73 11.05 2.64 -5.72
N ARG A 74 11.77 1.52 -5.77
CA ARG A 74 11.78 0.64 -6.95
C ARG A 74 10.43 0.02 -7.30
N CYS A 75 9.67 -0.42 -6.29
CA CYS A 75 8.42 -1.15 -6.52
C CYS A 75 7.18 -0.24 -6.62
N VAL A 76 7.17 0.90 -5.93
CA VAL A 76 5.99 1.78 -5.80
C VAL A 76 6.18 3.09 -6.55
N PHE A 77 7.40 3.59 -6.63
CA PHE A 77 7.74 4.84 -7.30
C PHE A 77 8.79 4.63 -8.41
N PRO A 78 8.60 3.69 -9.36
CA PRO A 78 9.63 3.32 -10.33
C PRO A 78 10.06 4.51 -11.21
N HIS A 79 9.20 5.51 -11.37
CA HIS A 79 9.50 6.76 -12.07
C HIS A 79 10.54 7.63 -11.35
N LEU A 80 10.70 7.48 -10.02
CA LEU A 80 11.76 8.16 -9.25
C LEU A 80 13.11 7.43 -9.34
N GLU A 81 13.12 6.19 -9.83
CA GLU A 81 14.34 5.40 -10.03
C GLU A 81 14.84 5.47 -11.48
N ASN A 82 13.91 5.53 -12.44
CA ASN A 82 14.21 5.55 -13.89
C ASN A 82 14.35 6.96 -14.49
N ALA A 83 14.65 7.98 -13.70
CA ALA A 83 14.95 9.33 -14.21
C ALA A 83 16.35 9.36 -14.90
N ASN A 84 16.54 8.52 -15.91
CA ASN A 84 17.73 8.47 -16.74
C ASN A 84 17.54 9.40 -17.96
N THR A 85 18.02 10.64 -17.80
CA THR A 85 18.92 11.35 -18.73
C THR A 85 18.54 11.56 -20.21
N SER A 86 17.27 11.70 -20.61
CA SER A 86 16.95 12.12 -22.00
C SER A 86 16.18 13.43 -22.16
N ASP A 87 15.51 13.93 -21.12
CA ASP A 87 14.72 15.17 -21.23
C ASP A 87 15.04 16.13 -20.07
N ALA A 88 15.73 17.21 -20.42
CA ALA A 88 15.97 18.46 -19.67
C ALA A 88 16.54 18.31 -18.23
N ASP A 89 17.79 18.74 -18.06
CA ASP A 89 18.60 18.68 -16.83
C ASP A 89 17.90 19.12 -15.52
N ALA A 90 16.87 19.97 -15.57
CA ALA A 90 16.16 20.43 -14.37
C ALA A 90 15.21 19.38 -13.75
N ALA A 91 14.52 18.56 -14.57
CA ALA A 91 13.54 17.60 -14.05
C ALA A 91 14.23 16.38 -13.41
N ALA A 92 15.38 15.97 -13.96
CA ALA A 92 16.19 14.89 -13.42
C ALA A 92 16.71 15.24 -12.01
N ASP A 93 17.13 16.49 -11.80
CA ASP A 93 17.58 16.99 -10.50
C ASP A 93 16.43 17.02 -9.47
N ASP A 94 15.23 17.43 -9.87
CA ASP A 94 14.05 17.43 -9.00
C ASP A 94 13.66 16.01 -8.56
N TYR A 95 13.66 15.04 -9.47
CA TYR A 95 13.36 13.63 -9.13
C TYR A 95 14.41 13.02 -8.22
N ARG A 96 15.69 13.34 -8.44
CA ARG A 96 16.77 12.93 -7.56
C ARG A 96 16.63 13.53 -6.16
N ALA A 97 16.38 14.83 -6.07
CA ALA A 97 16.17 15.51 -4.80
C ALA A 97 14.94 14.95 -4.07
N LEU A 98 13.87 14.63 -4.79
CA LEU A 98 12.69 13.99 -4.21
C LEU A 98 12.99 12.56 -3.72
N ARG A 99 13.75 11.78 -4.49
CA ARG A 99 14.20 10.44 -4.08
C ARG A 99 15.01 10.50 -2.79
N GLU A 100 15.98 11.40 -2.71
CA GLU A 100 16.83 11.60 -1.53
C GLU A 100 16.00 12.07 -0.32
N LYS A 101 14.99 12.93 -0.52
CA LYS A 101 14.06 13.36 0.54
C LYS A 101 13.11 12.26 1.01
N LEU A 102 12.67 11.39 0.11
CA LEU A 102 11.73 10.32 0.44
C LEU A 102 12.42 9.14 1.11
N LEU A 103 13.66 8.82 0.73
CA LEU A 103 14.36 7.66 1.28
C LEU A 103 14.53 7.77 2.81
N GLY A 104 14.07 6.74 3.53
CA GLY A 104 14.08 6.71 4.99
C GLY A 104 12.97 7.54 5.64
N GLN A 105 12.20 8.32 4.87
CA GLN A 105 11.11 9.13 5.40
C GLN A 105 9.96 8.24 5.86
N ARG A 106 9.40 8.56 7.03
CA ARG A 106 8.14 7.97 7.50
C ARG A 106 6.96 8.74 6.93
N LEU A 107 6.24 8.13 6.02
CA LEU A 107 4.99 8.65 5.46
C LEU A 107 3.81 8.18 6.30
N SER A 108 2.82 9.05 6.46
CA SER A 108 1.62 8.75 7.23
C SER A 108 0.38 9.19 6.45
N CYS A 109 -0.32 8.20 5.90
CA CYS A 109 -1.41 8.39 4.96
C CYS A 109 -2.74 8.00 5.62
N SER A 110 -3.75 8.86 5.51
CA SER A 110 -5.14 8.44 5.73
C SER A 110 -5.58 7.60 4.53
N CYS A 111 -6.11 6.42 4.80
CA CYS A 111 -6.66 5.55 3.77
C CYS A 111 -8.12 5.22 4.07
N GLU A 112 -8.92 5.18 3.01
CA GLU A 112 -10.27 4.65 3.02
C GLU A 112 -10.34 3.45 2.08
N MET A 113 -11.06 2.43 2.51
CA MET A 113 -11.27 1.19 1.76
C MET A 113 -12.76 0.88 1.77
N THR A 114 -13.30 0.50 0.62
CA THR A 114 -14.65 -0.06 0.51
C THR A 114 -14.50 -1.51 0.11
N LEU A 115 -15.08 -2.40 0.90
CA LEU A 115 -15.16 -3.83 0.65
C LEU A 115 -16.60 -4.17 0.25
N LEU A 116 -16.74 -4.85 -0.89
CA LEU A 116 -17.99 -5.35 -1.47
C LEU A 116 -17.99 -6.87 -1.46
#